data_AF-A0A2M7RXK2-F1
#
_entry.id   AF-A0A2M7RXK2-F1
#
_cell.length_a   1.000
_cell.length_b   1.000
_cell.length_c   1.000
_cell.angle_alpha   90.00
_cell.angle_beta   90.00
_cell.angle_gamma   90.00
#
_symmetry.space_group_name_H-M   'P 1'
#
loop_
_entity.id
_entity.type
_entity.pdbx_description
1 polymer ?
#
loop_
_entity_poly.entity_id
_entity_poly.type
_entity_poly.pdbx_seq_one_letter_code
_entity_poly.pdbx_strand_id
1 'polypeptide(L)' 'QLQGVQFTGKFIIPDETQKEQFYKVYYNKFPFAKAKPSKIWGISLEYLKMTDNTLGFGTKHLWERGHFNPSLR' A
#
# COMPACT_ATOMS: atom_id res chain seq x y z
N GLN A 1 -17.89 1.44 -14.15
CA GLN A 1 -16.54 0.93 -14.48
C GLN A 1 -15.81 0.71 -13.16
N LEU A 2 -15.02 -0.37 -13.01
CA LEU A 2 -14.46 -0.78 -11.72
C LEU A 2 -12.93 -0.83 -11.80
N GLN A 3 -12.29 -0.09 -10.89
CA GLN A 3 -10.87 -0.19 -10.58
C GLN A 3 -10.74 -0.68 -9.14
N GLY A 4 -9.84 -1.63 -8.90
CA GLY A 4 -9.67 -2.22 -7.58
C GLY A 4 -8.27 -2.78 -7.38
N VAL A 5 -7.84 -2.77 -6.13
CA VAL A 5 -6.54 -3.30 -5.72
C VAL A 5 -6.76 -4.36 -4.65
N GLN A 6 -6.11 -5.51 -4.81
CA GLN A 6 -6.03 -6.59 -3.84
C GLN A 6 -4.57 -6.82 -3.50
N PHE A 7 -4.25 -7.00 -2.22
CA PHE A 7 -2.87 -7.24 -1.80
C PHE A 7 -2.79 -8.21 -0.63
N THR A 8 -1.63 -8.84 -0.49
CA THR A 8 -1.21 -9.53 0.73
C THR A 8 0.06 -8.90 1.25
N GLY A 9 0.30 -9.04 2.54
CA GLY A 9 1.50 -8.49 3.16
C GLY A 9 1.56 -8.75 4.64
N LYS A 10 2.67 -8.33 5.24
CA LYS A 10 2.92 -8.45 6.68
C LYS A 10 2.68 -7.11 7.36
N PHE A 11 2.00 -7.13 8.51
CA PHE A 11 1.90 -5.94 9.34
C PHE A 11 3.28 -5.56 9.89
N ILE A 12 3.55 -4.26 9.89
CA ILE A 12 4.71 -3.67 10.53
C ILE A 12 4.21 -2.89 11.74
N ILE A 13 4.57 -3.37 12.92
CA ILE A 13 4.50 -2.57 14.14
C ILE A 13 5.78 -1.73 14.16
N PRO A 14 5.68 -0.39 14.04
CA PRO A 14 6.87 0.44 13.86
C PRO A 14 7.73 0.46 15.12
N ASP A 15 9.05 0.37 14.93
CA ASP A 15 10.03 0.77 15.95
C ASP A 15 10.06 2.29 16.15
N GLU A 16 10.91 2.79 17.04
CA GLU A 16 10.98 4.23 17.36
C GLU A 16 11.29 5.11 16.14
N THR A 17 12.23 4.68 15.30
CA THR A 17 12.63 5.38 14.07
C THR A 17 11.50 5.37 13.04
N GLN A 18 10.88 4.21 12.82
CA GLN A 18 9.77 4.05 11.86
C GLN A 18 8.51 4.77 12.32
N LYS A 19 8.29 4.89 13.64
CA LYS A 19 7.10 5.52 14.20
C LYS A 19 7.00 6.98 13.80
N GLU A 20 8.10 7.73 13.88
CA GLU A 20 8.11 9.13 13.44
C GLU A 20 7.71 9.23 11.96
N GLN A 21 8.32 8.40 11.10
CA GLN A 21 8.04 8.40 9.67
C GLN A 21 6.58 8.03 9.37
N PHE A 22 6.06 6.96 9.97
CA PHE A 22 4.71 6.46 9.68
C PHE A 22 3.65 7.45 10.16
N TYR A 23 3.84 8.02 11.34
CA TYR A 23 2.93 9.01 11.91
C TYR A 23 2.93 10.30 11.08
N LYS A 24 4.11 10.75 10.62
CA LYS A 24 4.24 11.90 9.74
C LYS A 24 3.46 11.69 8.44
N VAL A 25 3.64 10.55 7.77
CA VAL A 25 2.91 10.23 6.53
C VAL A 25 1.39 10.22 6.77
N TYR A 26 0.94 9.53 7.82
CA TYR A 26 -0.49 9.41 8.11
C TYR A 26 -1.14 10.76 8.45
N TYR A 27 -0.55 11.53 9.37
CA TYR A 27 -1.13 12.81 9.79
C TYR A 27 -0.96 13.93 8.78
N ASN A 28 0.02 13.87 7.87
CA ASN A 28 0.06 14.78 6.73
C ASN A 28 -1.13 14.56 5.80
N LYS A 29 -1.56 13.30 5.63
CA LYS A 29 -2.74 12.96 4.84
C LYS A 29 -4.05 13.20 5.58
N PHE A 30 -4.05 12.99 6.90
CA PHE A 30 -5.24 13.13 7.77
C PHE A 30 -4.94 14.01 8.99
N PRO A 31 -4.83 15.34 8.84
CA PRO A 31 -4.43 16.24 9.94
C PRO A 31 -5.36 16.16 11.16
N PHE A 32 -6.66 16.01 10.93
CA PHE A 32 -7.66 15.92 12.00
C PHE A 32 -7.52 14.69 12.88
N ALA A 33 -6.86 13.63 12.41
CA ALA A 33 -6.63 12.42 13.21
C ALA A 33 -5.70 12.69 14.41
N LYS A 34 -4.93 13.81 14.41
CA LYS A 34 -4.15 14.24 15.58
C LYS A 34 -5.00 14.52 16.81
N ALA A 35 -6.28 14.85 16.64
CA ALA A 35 -7.20 15.12 17.76
C ALA A 35 -7.55 13.86 18.57
N LYS A 36 -7.45 12.66 17.96
CA LYS A 36 -7.63 11.38 18.65
C LYS A 36 -6.59 10.36 18.15
N PRO A 37 -5.36 10.39 18.70
CA PRO A 37 -4.27 9.53 18.25
C PRO A 37 -4.58 8.04 18.44
N SER A 38 -4.17 7.23 17.47
CA SER A 38 -4.25 5.76 17.52
C SER A 38 -2.92 5.13 17.11
N LYS A 39 -2.75 3.83 17.40
CA LYS A 39 -1.58 3.08 16.91
C LYS A 39 -1.64 3.01 15.38
N ILE A 40 -0.58 3.44 14.73
CA ILE A 40 -0.41 3.36 13.27
C ILE A 40 0.51 2.18 12.96
N TRP A 41 0.05 1.29 12.09
CA TRP A 41 0.81 0.16 11.57
C TRP A 41 1.09 0.37 10.08
N GLY A 42 2.21 -0.18 9.62
CA GLY A 42 2.50 -0.31 8.20
C GLY A 42 2.06 -1.67 7.67
N ILE A 43 2.02 -1.80 6.35
CA ILE A 43 1.90 -3.09 5.67
C ILE A 43 3.05 -3.20 4.67
N SER A 44 3.91 -4.21 4.86
CA SER A 44 4.90 -4.60 3.86
C SER A 44 4.21 -5.45 2.80
N LEU A 45 3.88 -4.85 1.65
CA LEU A 45 3.21 -5.56 0.55
C LEU A 45 4.09 -6.69 0.00
N GLU A 46 3.60 -7.91 -0.03
CA GLU A 46 4.31 -9.06 -0.62
C GLU A 46 3.80 -9.33 -2.03
N TYR A 47 2.49 -9.21 -2.23
CA TYR A 47 1.83 -9.35 -3.53
C TYR A 47 0.76 -8.27 -3.71
N LEU A 48 0.64 -7.75 -4.93
CA LEU A 48 -0.33 -6.74 -5.32
C LEU A 48 -0.96 -7.12 -6.66
N LYS A 49 -2.29 -7.09 -6.73
CA LYS A 49 -3.06 -7.22 -7.96
C LYS A 49 -3.94 -6.00 -8.14
N MET A 50 -3.75 -5.29 -9.23
CA MET A 50 -4.67 -4.23 -9.70
C MET A 50 -5.57 -4.81 -10.78
N THR A 51 -6.85 -4.55 -10.70
CA THR A 51 -7.83 -4.81 -11.75
C THR A 51 -8.32 -3.48 -12.27
N ASP A 52 -8.21 -3.27 -13.58
CA ASP A 52 -8.72 -2.09 -14.25
C ASP A 52 -9.63 -2.51 -15.41
N ASN A 53 -10.95 -2.34 -15.23
CA ASN A 53 -11.93 -2.66 -16.26
C ASN A 53 -12.19 -1.47 -17.20
N THR A 54 -11.30 -0.48 -17.23
CA THR A 54 -11.42 0.69 -18.12
C THR A 54 -10.90 0.45 -19.53
N LEU A 55 -10.01 -0.52 -19.69
CA LEU A 55 -9.26 -0.78 -20.92
C LEU A 55 -9.85 -1.89 -21.82
N GLY A 56 -11.06 -2.39 -21.52
CA GLY A 56 -11.59 -3.63 -22.09
C GLY A 56 -11.47 -4.81 -21.12
N PHE A 57 -11.62 -6.06 -21.58
CA PHE A 57 -11.70 -7.25 -20.72
C PHE A 57 -10.49 -7.39 -19.76
N GLY A 58 -10.71 -7.14 -18.47
CA GLY A 58 -10.05 -7.83 -17.36
C GLY A 58 -8.53 -7.67 -17.22
N THR A 59 -7.94 -6.55 -17.66
CA THR A 59 -6.50 -6.32 -17.49
C THR A 59 -6.13 -6.34 -16.01
N LYS A 60 -5.27 -7.30 -15.65
CA LYS A 60 -4.74 -7.48 -14.30
C LYS A 60 -3.25 -7.20 -14.32
N HIS A 61 -2.83 -6.27 -13.48
CA HIS A 61 -1.40 -6.06 -13.22
C HIS A 61 -1.03 -6.76 -11.93
N LEU A 62 0.04 -7.54 -11.98
CA LEU A 62 0.56 -8.33 -10.87
C LEU A 62 1.96 -7.85 -10.51
N TRP A 63 2.17 -7.59 -9.22
CA TRP A 63 3.47 -7.28 -8.67
C TRP A 63 3.74 -8.18 -7.47
N GLU A 64 4.97 -8.66 -7.38
CA GLU A 64 5.46 -9.49 -6.28
C GLU A 64 6.79 -8.91 -5.78
N ARG A 65 6.94 -8.83 -4.46
CA ARG A 65 8.13 -8.24 -3.83
C ARG A 65 9.37 -9.06 -4.17
N GLY A 66 10.38 -8.41 -4.75
CA GLY A 66 11.64 -9.06 -5.13
C GLY A 66 11.58 -9.75 -6.50
N HIS A 67 10.42 -9.81 -7.15
CA HIS A 67 10.33 -10.32 -8.52
C HIS A 67 10.77 -9.23 -9.50
N PHE A 68 11.94 -9.41 -10.11
CA PHE A 68 12.38 -8.57 -11.23
C PHE A 68 11.68 -9.02 -12.51
N ASN A 69 10.88 -8.14 -13.13
CA ASN A 69 10.34 -8.38 -14.47
C ASN A 69 11.16 -7.61 -15.51
N PRO A 70 12.03 -8.27 -16.31
CA PRO A 70 12.86 -7.61 -17.29
C PRO A 70 12.08 -6.96 -18.46
N SER A 71 10.82 -7.35 -18.66
CA SER A 71 9.99 -6.93 -19.80
C SER A 71 9.26 -5.59 -19.60
N LEU A 72 9.42 -4.95 -18.44
CA LEU A 72 8.86 -3.62 -18.13
C LEU A 72 9.90 -2.49 -18.25
N ARG A 73 10.93 -2.67 -19.09
CA ARG A 73 11.84 -1.59 -19.52
C ARG A 73 11.41 -1.02 -20.86
#